data_AF-A0A959AM78-F1
#
_entry.id   AF-A0A959AM78-F1
#
_cell.length_a   1.000
_cell.length_b   1.000
_cell.length_c   1.000
_cell.angle_alpha   90.00
_cell.angle_beta   90.00
_cell.angle_gamma   90.00
#
_symmetry.space_group_name_H-M   'P 1'
#
loop_
_entity.id
_entity.type
_entity.pdbx_description
1 polymer ?
#
loop_
_entity_poly.entity_id
_entity_poly.type
_entity_poly.pdbx_seq_one_letter_code
_entity_poly.pdbx_strand_id
1 'polypeptide(L)'
;GLCSLLPGRIDEVVYSLLSLPILVIAAIRYVDRLLSAAAFCCALSIVVQLVEKVPGVAIYVLPYVGMVFCAAVYVLIKRNDGRRDLRYWRDQFGVLELLSILVFYASGNYWIVQNITAYLSGLEQPPLNWFFWLFTFAVPAMYLYTGLRRKDRLMLDSGIACIVLSFITFRYYYHLVSLSWAATIGGAVLFALSYAAIRYLRRNTRPFTYEPEGKISILQTAGEYLFEQTIAGDAAAPEKDKTGMGGGAFGGGGAGNDF
;
A
#
# COMPACT_ATOMS: atom_id res chain seq x y z
N GLY A 1 -26.69 -7.09 -2.69
CA GLY A 1 -26.22 -7.75 -1.46
C GLY A 1 -27.41 -7.99 -0.55
N LEU A 2 -27.43 -9.05 0.25
CA LEU A 2 -28.58 -9.48 1.08
C LEU A 2 -29.22 -8.38 1.96
N CYS A 3 -28.56 -7.23 2.16
CA CYS A 3 -29.08 -6.07 2.88
C CYS A 3 -29.86 -5.04 2.04
N SER A 4 -29.99 -5.21 0.71
CA SER A 4 -30.87 -4.36 -0.12
C SER A 4 -32.35 -4.73 -0.01
N LEU A 5 -32.68 -5.71 0.85
CA LEU A 5 -34.04 -6.21 1.09
C LEU A 5 -34.66 -5.70 2.40
N LEU A 6 -33.95 -4.83 3.15
CA LEU A 6 -34.49 -4.22 4.36
C LEU A 6 -35.24 -2.92 4.01
N PRO A 7 -36.56 -2.82 4.27
CA PRO A 7 -37.34 -1.63 3.97
C PRO A 7 -37.06 -0.55 5.02
N GLY A 8 -36.69 0.65 4.55
CA GLY A 8 -36.44 1.83 5.38
C GLY A 8 -35.04 2.38 5.19
N ARG A 9 -34.90 3.71 5.21
CA ARG A 9 -33.62 4.43 5.14
C ARG A 9 -32.85 4.20 6.44
N ILE A 10 -32.32 3.01 6.61
CA ILE A 10 -31.48 2.64 7.76
C ILE A 10 -30.16 3.42 7.61
N ASP A 11 -29.70 4.07 8.69
CA ASP A 11 -28.42 4.78 8.73
C ASP A 11 -27.28 3.86 8.24
N GLU A 12 -26.37 4.39 7.41
CA GLU A 12 -25.19 3.67 6.88
C GLU A 12 -24.33 3.02 8.00
N VAL A 13 -24.33 3.63 9.18
CA VAL A 13 -23.67 3.12 10.38
C VAL A 13 -24.26 1.78 10.81
N VAL A 14 -25.59 1.63 10.76
CA VAL A 14 -26.28 0.41 11.21
C VAL A 14 -25.99 -0.75 10.25
N TYR A 15 -25.93 -0.49 8.93
CA TYR A 15 -25.49 -1.50 7.96
C TYR A 15 -24.06 -1.96 8.22
N SER A 16 -23.16 -1.01 8.50
CA SER A 16 -21.77 -1.32 8.80
C SER A 16 -21.65 -2.10 10.12
N LEU A 17 -22.41 -1.72 11.16
CA LEU A 17 -22.43 -2.38 12.45
C LEU A 17 -22.96 -3.83 12.37
N LEU A 18 -23.98 -4.07 11.54
CA LEU A 18 -24.56 -5.40 11.33
C LEU A 18 -23.65 -6.29 10.45
N SER A 19 -23.00 -5.71 9.45
CA SER A 19 -22.12 -6.46 8.54
C SER A 19 -20.77 -6.83 9.18
N LEU A 20 -20.24 -6.01 10.09
CA LEU A 20 -18.96 -6.27 10.75
C LEU A 20 -18.88 -7.64 11.45
N PRO A 21 -19.80 -8.03 12.35
CA PRO A 21 -19.69 -9.32 13.03
C PRO A 21 -19.79 -10.49 12.05
N ILE A 22 -20.62 -10.36 11.00
CA ILE A 22 -20.75 -11.38 9.95
C ILE A 22 -19.42 -11.53 9.19
N LEU A 23 -18.82 -10.41 8.78
CA LEU A 23 -17.53 -10.40 8.08
C LEU A 23 -16.40 -10.94 8.94
N VAL A 24 -16.37 -10.59 10.24
CA VAL A 24 -15.37 -11.11 11.17
C VAL A 24 -15.52 -12.62 11.33
N ILE A 25 -16.72 -13.13 11.61
CA ILE A 25 -16.95 -14.58 11.75
C ILE A 25 -16.59 -15.31 10.45
N ALA A 26 -16.94 -14.75 9.29
CA ALA A 26 -16.60 -15.33 8.00
C ALA A 26 -15.07 -15.32 7.77
N ALA A 27 -14.39 -14.20 8.05
CA ALA A 27 -12.94 -14.08 7.94
C ALA A 27 -12.22 -15.09 8.85
N ILE A 28 -12.70 -15.27 10.08
CA ILE A 28 -12.19 -16.25 11.05
C ILE A 28 -12.39 -17.68 10.54
N ARG A 29 -13.60 -17.99 10.05
CA ARG A 29 -13.99 -19.36 9.66
C ARG A 29 -13.32 -19.82 8.38
N TYR A 30 -13.24 -18.94 7.38
CA TYR A 30 -12.72 -19.27 6.05
C TYR A 30 -11.24 -18.95 5.89
N VAL A 31 -10.63 -18.24 6.86
CA VAL A 31 -9.24 -17.77 6.80
C VAL A 31 -8.93 -17.05 5.50
N ASP A 32 -9.91 -16.26 5.08
CA ASP A 32 -9.89 -15.57 3.80
C ASP A 32 -9.29 -14.15 3.95
N ARG A 33 -8.42 -13.80 3.01
CA ARG A 33 -7.70 -12.52 2.98
C ARG A 33 -8.62 -11.34 2.60
N LEU A 34 -9.53 -11.55 1.65
CA LEU A 34 -10.47 -10.53 1.19
C LEU A 34 -11.51 -10.22 2.25
N LEU A 35 -12.03 -11.24 2.94
CA LEU A 35 -12.97 -11.04 4.05
C LEU A 35 -12.32 -10.29 5.22
N SER A 36 -11.03 -10.55 5.49
CA SER A 36 -10.27 -9.80 6.50
C SER A 36 -10.11 -8.33 6.11
N ALA A 37 -9.78 -8.06 4.84
CA ALA A 37 -9.71 -6.71 4.31
C ALA A 37 -11.07 -5.99 4.37
N ALA A 38 -12.16 -6.68 4.00
CA ALA A 38 -13.51 -6.13 4.06
C ALA A 38 -13.93 -5.82 5.50
N ALA A 39 -13.59 -6.70 6.46
CA ALA A 39 -13.85 -6.45 7.88
C ALA A 39 -13.08 -5.23 8.39
N PHE A 40 -11.82 -5.05 7.97
CA PHE A 40 -11.03 -3.86 8.29
C PHE A 40 -11.66 -2.58 7.74
N CYS A 41 -12.04 -2.57 6.45
CA CYS A 41 -12.70 -1.42 5.83
C CYS A 41 -14.03 -1.10 6.52
N CYS A 42 -14.83 -2.12 6.86
CA CYS A 42 -16.08 -1.93 7.57
C CYS A 42 -15.87 -1.33 8.97
N ALA A 43 -14.88 -1.84 9.72
CA ALA A 43 -14.52 -1.30 11.03
C ALA A 43 -14.04 0.17 10.94
N LEU A 44 -13.21 0.49 9.95
CA LEU A 44 -12.77 1.87 9.70
C LEU A 44 -13.96 2.78 9.35
N SER A 45 -14.87 2.33 8.49
CA SER A 45 -16.07 3.10 8.11
C SER A 45 -16.96 3.41 9.32
N ILE A 46 -17.15 2.46 10.24
CA ILE A 46 -17.91 2.71 11.49
C ILE A 46 -17.25 3.83 12.29
N VAL A 47 -15.92 3.77 12.45
CA VAL A 47 -15.16 4.75 13.23
C VAL A 47 -15.27 6.15 12.59
N VAL A 48 -15.11 6.26 11.28
CA VAL A 48 -15.22 7.52 10.53
C VAL A 48 -16.62 8.11 10.67
N GLN A 49 -17.66 7.32 10.40
CA GLN A 49 -19.05 7.79 10.47
C GLN A 49 -19.46 8.19 11.90
N LEU A 50 -18.92 7.54 12.92
CA LEU A 50 -19.17 7.91 14.32
C LEU A 50 -18.63 9.31 14.62
N VAL A 51 -17.46 9.65 14.08
CA VAL A 51 -16.84 10.98 14.25
C VAL A 51 -17.56 12.05 13.43
N GLU A 52 -18.00 11.73 12.21
CA GLU A 52 -18.75 12.65 11.35
C GLU A 52 -20.09 13.09 11.96
N LYS A 53 -20.73 12.24 12.77
CA LYS A 53 -21.97 12.58 13.49
C LYS A 53 -21.79 13.69 14.54
N VAL A 54 -20.55 14.08 14.87
CA VAL A 54 -20.26 15.17 15.82
C VAL A 54 -19.95 16.47 15.05
N PRO A 55 -20.94 17.38 14.88
CA PRO A 55 -20.77 18.59 14.08
C PRO A 55 -19.69 19.50 14.68
N GLY A 56 -18.90 20.13 13.80
CA GLY A 56 -17.84 21.09 14.16
C GLY A 56 -16.53 20.48 14.68
N VAL A 57 -16.57 19.29 15.28
CA VAL A 57 -15.38 18.61 15.82
C VAL A 57 -14.75 17.66 14.80
N ALA A 58 -15.55 17.10 13.89
CA ALA A 58 -15.12 16.10 12.93
C ALA A 58 -13.87 16.53 12.13
N ILE A 59 -13.82 17.77 11.64
CA ILE A 59 -12.70 18.29 10.82
C ILE A 59 -11.36 18.17 11.56
N TYR A 60 -11.35 18.45 12.86
CA TYR A 60 -10.14 18.45 13.67
C TYR A 60 -9.73 17.07 14.13
N VAL A 61 -10.67 16.12 14.24
CA VAL A 61 -10.45 14.86 14.95
C VAL A 61 -10.35 13.67 13.99
N LEU A 62 -10.98 13.75 12.82
CA LEU A 62 -11.13 12.64 11.88
C LEU A 62 -9.79 12.08 11.37
N PRO A 63 -8.80 12.89 10.94
CA PRO A 63 -7.48 12.38 10.57
C PRO A 63 -6.82 11.60 11.71
N TYR A 64 -6.86 12.15 12.93
CA TYR A 64 -6.22 11.56 14.10
C TYR A 64 -6.90 10.27 14.56
N VAL A 65 -8.23 10.20 14.51
CA VAL A 65 -8.97 8.98 14.85
C VAL A 65 -8.65 7.86 13.85
N GLY A 66 -8.58 8.16 12.55
CA GLY A 66 -8.15 7.19 11.54
C GLY A 66 -6.74 6.68 11.81
N MET A 67 -5.81 7.57 12.16
CA MET A 67 -4.44 7.22 12.53
C MET A 67 -4.37 6.36 13.79
N VAL A 68 -5.11 6.73 14.85
CA VAL A 68 -5.16 5.97 16.11
C VAL A 68 -5.75 4.58 15.88
N PHE A 69 -6.82 4.47 15.10
CA PHE A 69 -7.41 3.18 14.73
C PHE A 69 -6.40 2.29 14.01
N CYS A 70 -5.74 2.80 12.97
CA CYS A 70 -4.75 2.04 12.21
C CYS A 70 -3.54 1.65 13.07
N ALA A 71 -3.05 2.56 13.92
CA ALA A 71 -1.96 2.28 14.84
C ALA A 71 -2.34 1.19 15.87
N ALA A 72 -3.56 1.24 16.40
CA ALA A 72 -4.06 0.22 17.33
C ALA A 72 -4.11 -1.16 16.65
N VAL A 73 -4.65 -1.24 15.44
CA VAL A 73 -4.68 -2.49 14.65
C VAL A 73 -3.26 -3.01 14.39
N TYR A 74 -2.35 -2.15 13.95
CA TYR A 74 -0.95 -2.51 13.70
C TYR A 74 -0.25 -3.06 14.95
N VAL A 75 -0.42 -2.40 16.10
CA VAL A 75 0.17 -2.83 17.38
C VAL A 75 -0.42 -4.17 17.83
N LEU A 76 -1.73 -4.39 17.68
CA LEU A 76 -2.37 -5.66 17.99
C LEU A 76 -1.83 -6.81 17.13
N ILE A 77 -1.61 -6.56 15.83
CA ILE A 77 -1.00 -7.54 14.93
C ILE A 77 0.42 -7.88 15.37
N LYS A 78 1.28 -6.87 15.55
CA LYS A 78 2.69 -7.10 15.94
C LYS A 78 2.84 -7.74 17.32
N ARG A 79 1.92 -7.49 18.25
CA ARG A 79 1.89 -8.16 19.56
C ARG A 79 1.56 -9.64 19.45
N ASN A 80 0.79 -10.03 18.44
CA ASN A 80 0.28 -11.38 18.26
C ASN A 80 1.07 -12.23 17.24
N ASP A 81 1.90 -11.61 16.41
CA ASP A 81 2.68 -12.26 15.35
C ASP A 81 3.66 -13.34 15.87
N GLY A 82 4.10 -13.24 17.13
CA GLY A 82 4.98 -14.22 17.77
C GLY A 82 4.30 -15.48 18.33
N ARG A 83 2.97 -15.55 18.33
CA ARG A 83 2.23 -16.66 18.95
C ARG A 83 2.08 -17.83 17.98
N ARG A 84 2.58 -19.02 18.38
CA ARG A 84 2.52 -20.24 17.56
C ARG A 84 1.09 -20.66 17.21
N ASP A 85 0.15 -20.44 18.12
CA ASP A 85 -1.26 -20.80 17.95
C ASP A 85 -1.95 -20.00 16.84
N LEU A 86 -1.43 -18.82 16.50
CA LEU A 86 -1.98 -17.93 15.48
C LEU A 86 -1.25 -18.04 14.14
N ARG A 87 -0.35 -19.01 13.98
CA ARG A 87 0.43 -19.19 12.74
C ARG A 87 -0.45 -19.42 11.52
N TYR A 88 -1.62 -20.04 11.69
CA TYR A 88 -2.59 -20.27 10.62
C TYR A 88 -3.16 -18.97 10.02
N TRP A 89 -3.11 -17.87 10.78
CA TRP A 89 -3.72 -16.59 10.43
C TRP A 89 -2.70 -15.57 9.94
N ARG A 90 -1.45 -16.00 9.74
CA ARG A 90 -0.33 -15.11 9.43
C ARG A 90 -0.54 -14.32 8.14
N ASP A 91 -1.17 -14.94 7.13
CA ASP A 91 -1.45 -14.26 5.87
C ASP A 91 -2.52 -13.17 6.03
N GLN A 92 -3.52 -13.40 6.88
CA GLN A 92 -4.54 -12.39 7.20
C GLN A 92 -3.93 -11.23 7.98
N PHE A 93 -3.05 -11.52 8.94
CA PHE A 93 -2.28 -10.50 9.63
C PHE A 93 -1.41 -9.69 8.68
N GLY A 94 -0.80 -10.31 7.65
CA GLY A 94 -0.07 -9.58 6.62
C GLY A 94 -0.94 -8.59 5.83
N VAL A 95 -2.17 -8.97 5.48
CA VAL A 95 -3.12 -8.08 4.79
C VAL A 95 -3.58 -6.94 5.70
N LEU A 96 -3.95 -7.24 6.94
CA LEU A 96 -4.36 -6.23 7.91
C LEU A 96 -3.21 -5.28 8.25
N GLU A 97 -1.99 -5.80 8.33
CA GLU A 97 -0.78 -5.00 8.54
C GLU A 97 -0.60 -4.03 7.37
N LEU A 98 -0.64 -4.54 6.13
CA LEU A 98 -0.53 -3.72 4.92
C LEU A 98 -1.59 -2.60 4.89
N LEU A 99 -2.85 -2.96 5.12
CA LEU A 99 -3.94 -1.99 5.14
C LEU A 99 -3.76 -0.95 6.26
N SER A 100 -3.36 -1.38 7.45
CA SER A 100 -3.13 -0.46 8.57
C SER A 100 -2.02 0.55 8.27
N ILE A 101 -0.91 0.12 7.66
CA ILE A 101 0.21 0.99 7.30
C ILE A 101 -0.20 2.00 6.22
N LEU A 102 -0.89 1.53 5.17
CA LEU A 102 -1.33 2.35 4.05
C LEU A 102 -2.39 3.37 4.49
N VAL A 103 -3.41 2.93 5.23
CA VAL A 103 -4.47 3.82 5.71
C VAL A 103 -3.94 4.79 6.76
N PHE A 104 -3.01 4.38 7.65
CA PHE A 104 -2.35 5.30 8.58
C PHE A 104 -1.64 6.45 7.84
N TYR A 105 -0.90 6.12 6.78
CA TYR A 105 -0.28 7.13 5.94
C TYR A 105 -1.33 8.00 5.23
N ALA A 106 -2.37 7.38 4.67
CA ALA A 106 -3.44 8.09 3.98
C ALA A 106 -4.18 9.07 4.90
N SER A 107 -4.48 8.67 6.14
CA SER A 107 -5.17 9.50 7.12
C SER A 107 -4.40 10.76 7.52
N GLY A 108 -3.07 10.79 7.39
CA GLY A 108 -2.27 11.98 7.68
C GLY A 108 -1.62 12.62 6.45
N ASN A 109 -1.83 12.07 5.25
CA ASN A 109 -1.32 12.67 4.02
C ASN A 109 -2.03 14.01 3.76
N TYR A 110 -1.25 15.07 3.48
CA TYR A 110 -1.78 16.42 3.33
C TYR A 110 -2.87 16.53 2.26
N TRP A 111 -2.69 15.85 1.12
CA TRP A 111 -3.67 15.89 0.03
C TRP A 111 -5.01 15.28 0.45
N ILE A 112 -4.96 14.12 1.11
CA ILE A 112 -6.18 13.43 1.55
C ILE A 112 -6.90 14.25 2.62
N VAL A 113 -6.17 14.74 3.62
CA VAL A 113 -6.75 15.53 4.71
C VAL A 113 -7.32 16.85 4.20
N GLN A 114 -6.69 17.50 3.22
CA GLN A 114 -7.24 18.70 2.58
C GLN A 114 -8.55 18.39 1.85
N ASN A 115 -8.61 17.32 1.05
CA ASN A 115 -9.84 16.95 0.33
C ASN A 115 -10.99 16.63 1.30
N ILE A 116 -10.72 15.91 2.39
CA ILE A 116 -11.71 15.62 3.43
C ILE A 116 -12.17 16.92 4.09
N THR A 117 -11.24 17.83 4.42
CA THR A 117 -11.59 19.10 5.06
C THR A 117 -12.44 19.98 4.15
N ALA A 118 -12.08 20.07 2.87
CA ALA A 118 -12.84 20.78 1.85
C ALA A 118 -14.25 20.18 1.69
N TYR A 119 -14.38 18.86 1.69
CA TYR A 119 -15.68 18.18 1.62
C TYR A 119 -16.56 18.46 2.85
N LEU A 120 -16.01 18.38 4.06
CA LEU A 120 -16.79 18.51 5.30
C LEU A 120 -17.12 19.95 5.67
N SER A 121 -16.27 20.91 5.31
CA SER A 121 -16.36 22.29 5.82
C SER A 121 -16.29 23.38 4.76
N GLY A 122 -15.99 23.03 3.51
CA GLY A 122 -15.74 23.99 2.44
C GLY A 122 -14.42 24.76 2.58
N LEU A 123 -13.62 24.47 3.60
CA LEU A 123 -12.32 25.12 3.80
C LEU A 123 -11.29 24.58 2.81
N GLU A 124 -10.57 25.47 2.13
CA GLU A 124 -9.52 25.08 1.19
C GLU A 124 -8.31 24.46 1.89
N GLN A 125 -8.12 24.69 3.18
CA GLN A 125 -6.93 24.27 3.91
C GLN A 125 -7.29 23.62 5.25
N PRO A 126 -6.68 22.47 5.58
CA PRO A 126 -6.93 21.85 6.87
C PRO A 126 -6.40 22.68 8.04
N PRO A 127 -7.02 22.56 9.23
CA PRO A 127 -6.39 23.04 10.43
C PRO A 127 -5.02 22.34 10.60
N LEU A 128 -3.98 23.09 11.00
CA LEU A 128 -2.61 22.57 11.16
C LEU A 128 -1.94 22.05 9.86
N ASN A 129 -2.10 22.74 8.74
CA ASN A 129 -1.42 22.42 7.46
C ASN A 129 0.04 21.97 7.58
N TRP A 130 0.83 22.72 8.36
CA TRP A 130 2.26 22.46 8.52
C TRP A 130 2.55 21.07 9.10
N PHE A 131 1.67 20.58 9.99
CA PHE A 131 1.79 19.26 10.60
C PHE A 131 1.56 18.17 9.57
N PHE A 132 0.52 18.28 8.75
CA PHE A 132 0.21 17.28 7.72
C PHE A 132 1.25 17.28 6.59
N TRP A 133 1.83 18.43 6.25
CA TRP A 133 2.99 18.49 5.35
C TRP A 133 4.21 17.78 5.92
N LEU A 134 4.57 18.05 7.18
CA LEU A 134 5.65 17.35 7.85
C LEU A 134 5.39 15.84 7.91
N PHE A 135 4.17 15.45 8.27
CA PHE A 135 3.74 14.06 8.37
C PHE A 135 3.86 13.32 7.03
N THR A 136 3.46 13.98 5.93
CA THR A 136 3.51 13.41 4.58
C THR A 136 4.90 12.91 4.23
N PHE A 137 5.97 13.61 4.64
CA PHE A 137 7.34 13.14 4.39
C PHE A 137 7.95 12.33 5.55
N ALA A 138 7.60 12.68 6.79
CA ALA A 138 8.17 12.06 7.98
C ALA A 138 7.75 10.59 8.12
N VAL A 139 6.50 10.25 7.82
CA VAL A 139 5.99 8.87 7.98
C VAL A 139 6.63 7.88 7.00
N PRO A 140 6.69 8.14 5.69
CA PRO A 140 7.41 7.26 4.78
C PRO A 140 8.88 7.08 5.16
N ALA A 141 9.56 8.15 5.59
CA ALA A 141 10.93 8.08 6.09
C ALA A 141 11.04 7.22 7.35
N MET A 142 10.08 7.35 8.27
CA MET A 142 9.97 6.51 9.46
C MET A 142 9.78 5.04 9.07
N TYR A 143 8.89 4.73 8.13
CA TYR A 143 8.65 3.37 7.63
C TYR A 143 9.90 2.74 7.03
N LEU A 144 10.65 3.47 6.20
CA LEU A 144 11.95 3.00 5.69
C LEU A 144 12.92 2.70 6.81
N TYR A 145 13.06 3.62 7.77
CA TYR A 145 14.00 3.47 8.88
C TYR A 145 13.66 2.28 9.78
N THR A 146 12.40 2.14 10.17
CA THR A 146 11.93 1.03 11.01
C THR A 146 11.92 -0.29 10.25
N GLY A 147 11.54 -0.28 8.96
CA GLY A 147 11.59 -1.46 8.10
C GLY A 147 13.02 -1.99 7.94
N LEU A 148 13.98 -1.09 7.73
CA LEU A 148 15.40 -1.46 7.63
C LEU A 148 15.98 -1.96 8.97
N ARG A 149 15.63 -1.31 10.09
CA ARG A 149 16.07 -1.75 11.43
C ARG A 149 15.48 -3.10 11.84
N ARG A 150 14.19 -3.32 11.58
CA ARG A 150 13.47 -4.55 11.96
C ARG A 150 13.61 -5.67 10.92
N LYS A 151 14.23 -5.38 9.77
CA LYS A 151 14.29 -6.27 8.60
C LYS A 151 12.89 -6.73 8.14
N ASP A 152 11.92 -5.83 8.27
CA ASP A 152 10.53 -6.08 7.91
C ASP A 152 10.32 -5.68 6.45
N ARG A 153 10.21 -6.68 5.55
CA ARG A 153 10.04 -6.45 4.11
C ARG A 153 8.75 -5.71 3.80
N LEU A 154 7.64 -6.07 4.44
CA LEU A 154 6.33 -5.47 4.16
C LEU A 154 6.33 -3.98 4.52
N MET A 155 6.91 -3.64 5.67
CA MET A 155 7.05 -2.25 6.11
C MET A 155 8.01 -1.44 5.22
N LEU A 156 9.06 -2.09 4.69
CA LEU A 156 10.00 -1.46 3.77
C LEU A 156 9.34 -1.18 2.39
N ASP A 157 8.70 -2.20 1.80
CA ASP A 157 8.04 -2.11 0.50
C ASP A 157 6.92 -1.05 0.52
N SER A 158 6.10 -1.05 1.58
CA SER A 158 5.06 -0.04 1.78
C SER A 158 5.63 1.36 2.04
N GLY A 159 6.76 1.47 2.75
CA GLY A 159 7.48 2.74 2.93
C GLY A 159 7.97 3.33 1.60
N ILE A 160 8.53 2.51 0.71
CA ILE A 160 8.93 2.94 -0.64
C ILE A 160 7.70 3.43 -1.42
N ALA A 161 6.59 2.68 -1.40
CA ALA A 161 5.36 3.09 -2.05
C ALA A 161 4.82 4.43 -1.49
N CYS A 162 4.87 4.62 -0.17
CA CYS A 162 4.45 5.86 0.48
C CYS A 162 5.34 7.05 0.12
N ILE A 163 6.64 6.85 -0.11
CA ILE A 163 7.55 7.90 -0.61
C ILE A 163 7.12 8.36 -1.99
N VAL A 164 6.79 7.42 -2.89
CA VAL A 164 6.30 7.76 -4.22
C VAL A 164 5.01 8.58 -4.10
N LEU A 165 4.07 8.15 -3.25
CA LEU A 165 2.84 8.92 -2.97
C LEU A 165 3.14 10.31 -2.39
N SER A 166 4.15 10.45 -1.54
CA SER A 166 4.56 11.73 -0.95
C SER A 166 5.07 12.70 -2.02
N PHE A 167 5.87 12.22 -2.97
CA PHE A 167 6.34 13.02 -4.09
C PHE A 167 5.21 13.39 -5.05
N ILE A 168 4.25 12.48 -5.29
CA ILE A 168 3.05 12.78 -6.07
C ILE A 168 2.24 13.89 -5.38
N THR A 169 2.00 13.78 -4.07
CA THR A 169 1.37 14.83 -3.27
C THR A 169 2.15 16.15 -3.38
N PHE A 170 3.46 16.14 -3.18
CA PHE A 170 4.27 17.34 -3.30
C PHE A 170 4.15 18.01 -4.66
N ARG A 171 4.22 17.20 -5.74
CA ARG A 171 4.15 17.68 -7.12
C ARG A 171 2.78 18.25 -7.49
N TYR A 172 1.71 17.76 -6.85
CA TYR A 172 0.35 18.28 -7.01
C TYR A 172 0.22 19.72 -6.49
N TYR A 173 0.93 20.08 -5.41
CA TYR A 173 0.89 21.45 -4.87
C TYR A 173 1.97 22.36 -5.44
N TYR A 174 3.15 21.80 -5.72
CA TYR A 174 4.31 22.55 -6.17
C TYR A 174 4.65 22.16 -7.61
N HIS A 175 4.09 22.91 -8.56
CA HIS A 175 4.40 22.80 -9.99
C HIS A 175 5.70 23.56 -10.33
N LEU A 176 6.80 23.23 -9.64
CA LEU A 176 8.07 23.96 -9.77
C LEU A 176 8.79 23.71 -11.10
N VAL A 177 8.58 22.53 -11.71
CA VAL A 177 9.30 22.08 -12.91
C VAL A 177 8.39 21.32 -13.88
N SER A 178 8.72 21.38 -15.18
CA SER A 178 8.05 20.58 -16.21
C SER A 178 8.15 19.09 -15.89
N LEU A 179 7.20 18.30 -16.39
CA LEU A 179 7.15 16.87 -16.13
C LEU A 179 8.44 16.16 -16.59
N SER A 180 9.01 16.61 -17.71
CA SER A 180 10.27 16.11 -18.25
C SER A 180 11.45 16.32 -17.28
N TRP A 181 11.60 17.50 -16.70
CA TRP A 181 12.65 17.79 -15.73
C TRP A 181 12.44 17.04 -14.41
N ALA A 182 11.19 16.95 -13.94
CA ALA A 182 10.88 16.18 -12.74
C ALA A 182 11.23 14.69 -12.90
N ALA A 183 10.88 14.08 -14.04
CA ALA A 183 11.15 12.67 -14.31
C ALA A 183 12.66 12.38 -14.45
N THR A 184 13.40 13.25 -15.15
CA THR A 184 14.85 13.09 -15.32
C THR A 184 15.62 13.26 -14.01
N ILE A 185 15.29 14.29 -13.21
CA ILE A 185 15.90 14.50 -11.90
C ILE A 185 15.53 13.36 -10.94
N GLY A 186 14.26 12.96 -10.90
CA GLY A 186 13.79 11.85 -10.07
C GLY A 186 14.50 10.54 -10.42
N GLY A 187 14.62 10.23 -11.72
CA GLY A 187 15.37 9.07 -12.20
C GLY A 187 16.86 9.13 -11.82
N ALA A 188 17.50 10.27 -11.98
CA ALA A 188 18.91 10.46 -11.60
C ALA A 188 19.13 10.27 -10.07
N VAL A 189 18.23 10.79 -9.25
CA VAL A 189 18.27 10.62 -7.79
C VAL A 189 18.06 9.14 -7.40
N LEU A 190 17.06 8.47 -7.99
CA LEU A 190 16.82 7.04 -7.75
C LEU A 190 18.02 6.19 -8.18
N PHE A 191 18.64 6.51 -9.32
CA PHE A 191 19.84 5.84 -9.80
C PHE A 191 21.02 6.03 -8.83
N ALA A 192 21.27 7.27 -8.38
CA ALA A 192 22.33 7.58 -7.42
C ALA A 192 22.10 6.88 -6.07
N LEU A 193 20.85 6.87 -5.57
CA LEU A 193 20.47 6.17 -4.34
C LEU A 193 20.66 4.66 -4.48
N SER A 194 20.21 4.06 -5.59
CA SER A 194 20.38 2.64 -5.86
C SER A 194 21.87 2.27 -5.95
N TYR A 195 22.67 3.04 -6.69
CA TYR A 195 24.11 2.87 -6.77
C TYR A 195 24.79 2.95 -5.39
N ALA A 196 24.42 3.96 -4.59
CA ALA A 196 24.95 4.12 -3.23
C ALA A 196 24.55 2.97 -2.31
N ALA A 197 23.28 2.51 -2.37
CA ALA A 197 22.78 1.39 -1.61
C ALA A 197 23.51 0.09 -1.96
N ILE A 198 23.68 -0.20 -3.26
CA ILE A 198 24.43 -1.36 -3.75
C ILE A 198 25.88 -1.30 -3.27
N ARG A 199 26.53 -0.13 -3.37
CA ARG A 199 27.92 0.06 -2.93
C ARG A 199 28.06 -0.13 -1.41
N TYR A 200 27.10 0.36 -0.63
CA TYR A 200 27.05 0.19 0.82
C TYR A 200 26.85 -1.29 1.21
N LEU A 201 25.90 -1.98 0.59
CA LEU A 201 25.62 -3.40 0.81
C LEU A 201 26.82 -4.29 0.46
N ARG A 202 27.52 -4.01 -0.66
CA ARG A 202 28.75 -4.73 -1.02
C ARG A 202 29.88 -4.54 0.00
N ARG A 203 29.96 -3.38 0.64
CA ARG A 203 31.01 -3.09 1.65
C ARG A 203 30.68 -3.70 3.02
N ASN A 204 29.40 -3.88 3.34
CA ASN A 204 28.90 -4.48 4.58
C ASN A 204 28.20 -5.82 4.29
N THR A 205 28.96 -6.87 3.96
CA THR A 205 28.44 -8.20 3.56
C THR A 205 27.76 -9.01 4.67
N ARG A 206 27.88 -8.62 5.94
CA ARG A 206 27.44 -9.43 7.08
C ARG A 206 25.97 -9.28 7.57
N PRO A 207 25.20 -8.18 7.34
CA PRO A 207 23.84 -8.08 7.90
C PRO A 207 22.70 -8.52 6.97
N PHE A 208 22.93 -8.61 5.65
CA PHE A 208 21.88 -8.81 4.64
C PHE A 208 22.27 -9.94 3.69
N THR A 209 21.82 -11.16 3.97
CA THR A 209 22.03 -12.33 3.11
C THR A 209 20.93 -12.39 2.06
N TYR A 210 21.30 -12.64 0.80
CA TYR A 210 20.39 -12.90 -0.31
C TYR A 210 19.93 -14.36 -0.27
N GLU A 211 19.43 -14.80 0.89
CA GLU A 211 18.76 -16.09 0.96
C GLU A 211 17.31 -15.82 0.53
N PRO A 212 16.80 -16.49 -0.52
CA PRO A 212 15.38 -16.49 -0.79
C PRO A 212 14.72 -17.21 0.38
N GLU A 213 14.50 -16.50 1.49
CA GLU A 213 13.47 -16.90 2.43
C GLU A 213 12.22 -17.07 1.58
N GLY A 214 11.66 -18.28 1.53
CA GLY A 214 10.47 -18.61 0.74
C GLY A 214 9.19 -17.87 1.17
N LYS A 215 9.32 -16.70 1.78
CA LYS A 215 8.26 -15.78 2.18
C LYS A 215 8.41 -14.50 1.37
N ILE A 216 7.85 -14.53 0.16
CA ILE A 216 7.67 -13.33 -0.67
C ILE A 216 6.62 -12.45 0.04
N SER A 217 6.86 -11.14 0.09
CA SER A 217 5.87 -10.20 0.68
C SER A 217 4.64 -10.13 -0.23
N ILE A 218 3.46 -9.82 0.32
CA ILE A 218 2.23 -9.68 -0.47
C ILE A 218 2.41 -8.64 -1.58
N LEU A 219 3.17 -7.57 -1.32
CA LEU A 219 3.47 -6.52 -2.29
C LEU A 219 4.44 -7.00 -3.39
N GLN A 220 5.42 -7.84 -3.05
CA GLN A 220 6.34 -8.41 -4.03
C GLN A 220 5.61 -9.37 -4.98
N THR A 221 4.76 -10.25 -4.46
CA THR A 221 3.92 -11.12 -5.27
C THR A 221 3.00 -10.31 -6.18
N ALA A 222 2.36 -9.26 -5.66
CA ALA A 222 1.54 -8.37 -6.48
C ALA A 222 2.36 -7.64 -7.55
N GLY A 223 3.59 -7.22 -7.22
CA GLY A 223 4.53 -6.62 -8.15
C GLY A 223 4.91 -7.55 -9.29
N GLU A 224 5.27 -8.80 -8.98
CA GLU A 224 5.58 -9.84 -9.97
C GLU A 224 4.42 -10.02 -10.96
N TYR A 225 3.18 -10.15 -10.47
CA TYR A 225 2.01 -10.24 -11.35
C TYR A 225 1.79 -9.00 -12.21
N LEU A 226 2.01 -7.80 -11.68
CA LEU A 226 1.90 -6.56 -12.45
C LEU A 226 2.98 -6.48 -13.53
N PHE A 227 4.22 -6.87 -13.22
CA PHE A 227 5.31 -6.94 -14.18
C PHE A 227 5.01 -7.96 -15.29
N GLU A 228 4.55 -9.15 -14.93
CA GLU A 228 4.13 -10.17 -15.90
C GLU A 228 3.00 -9.66 -16.80
N GLN A 229 1.97 -9.02 -16.25
CA GLN A 229 0.86 -8.47 -17.03
C GLN A 229 1.29 -7.30 -17.94
N THR A 230 2.20 -6.45 -17.46
CA THR A 230 2.70 -5.32 -18.25
C THR A 230 3.58 -5.80 -19.40
N ILE A 231 4.48 -6.75 -19.14
CA ILE A 231 5.35 -7.34 -20.18
C ILE A 231 4.53 -8.17 -21.17
N ALA A 232 3.52 -8.92 -20.69
CA ALA A 232 2.61 -9.67 -21.56
C ALA A 232 1.67 -8.76 -22.36
N GLY A 233 1.31 -7.59 -21.84
CA GLY A 233 0.51 -6.58 -22.55
C GLY A 233 1.26 -5.86 -23.67
N ASP A 234 2.58 -5.74 -23.56
CA ASP A 234 3.46 -5.19 -24.61
C ASP A 234 3.86 -6.25 -25.67
N ALA A 235 3.53 -7.52 -25.47
CA ALA A 235 3.63 -8.54 -26.51
C ALA A 235 2.44 -8.42 -27.48
N ALA A 236 2.39 -7.31 -28.25
CA ALA A 236 1.60 -7.26 -29.46
C ALA A 236 1.99 -8.46 -30.34
N ALA A 237 1.01 -9.31 -30.63
CA ALA A 237 1.18 -10.47 -31.49
C ALA A 237 1.86 -10.03 -32.80
N PRO A 238 2.93 -10.70 -33.27
CA PRO A 238 3.43 -10.40 -34.59
C PRO A 238 2.33 -10.75 -35.57
N GLU A 239 1.92 -9.73 -36.32
CA GLU A 239 1.09 -9.87 -37.52
C GLU A 239 1.73 -10.96 -38.38
N LYS A 240 1.07 -12.12 -38.43
CA LYS A 240 1.39 -13.17 -39.39
C LYS A 240 0.95 -12.67 -40.75
N ASP A 241 1.77 -11.83 -41.37
CA ASP A 241 1.77 -11.78 -42.82
C ASP A 241 2.88 -12.67 -43.37
N LYS A 242 2.45 -13.62 -44.19
CA LYS A 242 3.31 -14.56 -44.88
C LYS A 242 3.83 -13.84 -46.12
N THR A 243 5.14 -13.81 -46.30
CA THR A 243 5.90 -14.03 -47.56
C THR A 243 7.13 -13.14 -47.61
N GLY A 244 8.30 -13.77 -47.45
CA GLY A 244 9.59 -13.07 -47.51
C GLY A 244 10.73 -13.94 -47.01
N MET A 245 11.15 -14.87 -47.86
CA MET A 245 12.36 -15.67 -47.65
C MET A 245 13.58 -14.72 -47.66
N GLY A 246 14.20 -14.50 -46.49
CA GLY A 246 15.40 -13.67 -46.36
C GLY A 246 16.18 -14.04 -45.11
N GLY A 247 17.11 -15.00 -45.25
CA GLY A 247 17.88 -15.57 -44.15
C GLY A 247 18.99 -14.68 -43.58
N GLY A 248 19.43 -15.05 -42.37
CA GLY A 248 20.58 -14.52 -41.63
C GLY A 248 20.26 -14.35 -40.13
N ALA A 249 20.43 -15.36 -39.27
CA ALA A 249 21.67 -15.83 -38.63
C ALA A 249 22.11 -15.02 -37.38
N PHE A 250 21.48 -15.32 -36.25
CA PHE A 250 22.04 -15.26 -34.89
C PHE A 250 21.40 -16.45 -34.12
N GLY A 251 22.07 -17.38 -33.43
CA GLY A 251 23.46 -17.48 -33.01
C GLY A 251 23.51 -17.94 -31.55
N GLY A 252 23.39 -19.24 -31.31
CA GLY A 252 23.62 -19.92 -30.01
C GLY A 252 22.32 -20.45 -29.37
N GLY A 253 22.10 -21.75 -29.15
CA GLY A 253 23.03 -22.87 -29.04
C GLY A 253 22.59 -23.71 -27.83
N GLY A 254 21.48 -24.43 -27.95
CA GLY A 254 20.97 -25.34 -26.93
C GLY A 254 20.35 -26.53 -27.63
N ALA A 255 21.20 -27.47 -28.04
CA ALA A 255 20.82 -28.69 -28.72
C ALA A 255 19.80 -29.47 -27.87
N GLY A 256 18.66 -29.76 -28.47
CA GLY A 256 17.92 -30.96 -28.11
C GLY A 256 18.75 -32.19 -28.47
N ASN A 257 18.58 -33.25 -27.71
CA ASN A 257 18.48 -34.60 -28.25
C ASN A 257 17.68 -35.43 -27.24
N ASP A 258 16.63 -36.04 -27.78
CA ASP A 258 15.91 -37.16 -27.20
C ASP A 258 16.87 -38.25 -26.70
N PHE A 259 16.70 -38.68 -25.45
CA PHE A 259 16.57 -40.06 -25.00
C PHE A 259 15.77 -40.09 -23.69
#